data_AF-A0A3R9QCK0-F1
#
_entry.id   AF-A0A3R9QCK0-F1
#
_cell.length_a   1.000
_cell.length_b   1.000
_cell.length_c   1.000
_cell.angle_alpha   90.00
_cell.angle_beta   90.00
_cell.angle_gamma   90.00
#
_symmetry.space_group_name_H-M   'P 1'
#
loop_
_entity.id
_entity.type
_entity.pdbx_description
1 polymer ?
#
loop_
_entity_poly.entity_id
_entity_poly.type
_entity_poly.pdbx_seq_one_letter_code
_entity_poly.pdbx_strand_id
1 'polypeptide(L)' 'MRKKGVLILPKSIREAAGIDEGEVIAEAREGEIVLKPFRPREVEIDPKIVDQILKEENELERRKISAILKEIRD' A
#
# COMPACT_ATOMS: atom_id res chain seq x y z
N MET A 1 -14.46 -25.52 -13.52
CA MET A 1 -13.58 -24.67 -14.36
C MET A 1 -13.75 -23.22 -13.95
N ARG A 2 -12.74 -22.58 -13.33
CA ARG A 2 -12.75 -21.12 -13.13
C ARG A 2 -12.36 -20.48 -14.47
N LYS A 3 -13.28 -19.79 -15.15
CA LYS A 3 -12.95 -18.98 -16.32
C LYS A 3 -12.32 -17.69 -15.81
N LYS A 4 -11.04 -17.45 -16.14
CA LYS A 4 -10.44 -16.12 -15.92
C LYS A 4 -11.16 -15.13 -16.84
N GLY A 5 -11.60 -13.99 -16.32
CA GLY A 5 -12.06 -12.87 -17.14
C GLY A 5 -10.84 -12.19 -17.76
N VAL A 6 -10.83 -11.99 -19.08
CA VAL A 6 -9.77 -11.29 -19.80
C VAL A 6 -10.37 -10.03 -20.41
N LEU A 7 -9.81 -8.87 -20.08
CA LEU A 7 -10.13 -7.58 -20.70
C LEU A 7 -8.96 -7.19 -21.60
N ILE A 8 -9.22 -6.98 -22.89
CA ILE A 8 -8.23 -6.51 -23.84
C ILE A 8 -8.45 -5.01 -24.04
N LEU A 9 -7.43 -4.21 -23.73
CA LEU A 9 -7.48 -2.76 -23.96
C LEU A 9 -7.09 -2.44 -25.42
N PRO A 10 -7.89 -1.65 -26.16
CA PRO A 10 -7.46 -1.08 -27.42
C PRO A 10 -6.17 -0.28 -27.26
N LYS A 11 -5.31 -0.31 -28.28
CA LYS A 11 -4.01 0.38 -28.28
C LYS A 11 -4.13 1.86 -27.90
N SER A 12 -5.14 2.55 -28.44
CA SER A 12 -5.41 3.96 -28.15
C SER A 12 -5.70 4.23 -26.67
N ILE A 13 -6.49 3.38 -26.02
CA ILE A 13 -6.81 3.52 -24.58
C ILE A 13 -5.58 3.19 -23.74
N ARG A 14 -4.85 2.14 -24.10
CA ARG A 14 -3.62 1.73 -23.41
C ARG A 14 -2.57 2.86 -23.40
N GLU A 15 -2.34 3.47 -24.57
CA GLU A 15 -1.40 4.58 -24.73
C GLU A 15 -1.87 5.84 -24.01
N ALA A 16 -3.16 6.20 -24.14
CA ALA A 16 -3.72 7.35 -23.43
C ALA A 16 -3.68 7.19 -21.90
N ALA A 17 -3.81 5.96 -21.40
CA ALA A 17 -3.69 5.63 -19.99
C ALA A 17 -2.23 5.52 -19.50
N GLY A 18 -1.23 5.55 -20.40
CA GLY A 18 0.18 5.39 -20.06
C GLY A 18 0.52 4.01 -19.48
N ILE A 19 -0.19 2.97 -19.94
CA ILE A 19 0.01 1.58 -19.53
C ILE A 19 0.92 0.90 -20.55
N ASP A 20 2.13 0.54 -20.14
CA ASP A 20 3.05 -0.28 -20.94
C ASP A 20 2.91 -1.77 -20.60
N GLU A 21 3.77 -2.62 -21.17
CA GLU A 21 3.87 -4.01 -20.73
C GLU A 21 4.35 -4.07 -19.27
N GLY A 22 3.56 -4.72 -18.40
CA GLY A 22 3.88 -4.84 -16.99
C GLY A 22 2.65 -4.95 -16.10
N GLU A 23 2.80 -4.50 -14.85
CA GLU A 23 1.75 -4.53 -13.84
C GLU A 23 0.83 -3.30 -13.92
N VAL A 24 -0.42 -3.47 -13.52
CA VAL A 24 -1.46 -2.43 -13.52
C VAL A 24 -2.21 -2.52 -12.19
N ILE A 25 -2.49 -1.38 -11.57
CA ILE A 25 -3.35 -1.33 -10.38
C ILE A 25 -4.80 -1.36 -10.85
N ALA A 26 -5.58 -2.31 -10.34
CA ALA A 26 -7.02 -2.38 -10.54
C ALA A 26 -7.76 -2.03 -9.25
N GLU A 27 -8.46 -0.90 -9.24
CA GLU A 27 -9.36 -0.51 -8.15
C GLU A 27 -10.81 -0.83 -8.54
N ALA A 28 -11.49 -1.65 -7.73
CA ALA A 28 -12.93 -1.87 -7.88
C ALA A 28 -13.69 -0.81 -7.08
N ARG A 29 -14.61 -0.13 -7.74
CA ARG A 29 -15.54 0.84 -7.13
C ARG A 29 -16.97 0.47 -7.52
N GLU A 30 -17.95 1.17 -6.96
CA GLU A 30 -19.35 0.89 -7.26
C GLU A 30 -19.65 1.15 -8.75
N GLY A 31 -19.82 0.08 -9.52
CA GLY A 31 -20.14 0.14 -10.95
C GLY A 31 -18.95 0.31 -11.90
N GLU A 32 -17.72 0.42 -11.40
CA GLU A 32 -16.53 0.67 -12.25
C GLU A 32 -15.27 -0.08 -11.79
N ILE A 33 -14.40 -0.39 -12.75
CA ILE A 33 -13.03 -0.86 -12.50
C ILE A 33 -12.08 0.20 -13.06
N VAL A 34 -11.29 0.81 -12.16
CA VAL A 34 -10.30 1.82 -12.53
C VAL A 34 -8.95 1.16 -12.67
N LEU A 35 -8.39 1.17 -13.88
CA LEU A 35 -7.04 0.70 -14.18
C LEU A 35 -6.07 1.88 -14.18
N LYS A 36 -5.00 1.81 -13.39
CA LYS A 36 -3.94 2.81 -13.35
C LYS A 36 -2.58 2.17 -13.63
N PRO A 37 -1.67 2.85 -14.36
CA PRO A 37 -0.29 2.39 -14.49
C PRO A 37 0.33 2.16 -13.12
N PHE A 38 0.97 1.01 -12.95
CA PHE A 38 1.77 0.77 -11.76
C PHE A 38 3.09 1.52 -11.89
N ARG A 39 3.17 2.69 -11.25
CA ARG A 39 4.41 3.44 -11.09
C ARG A 39 4.80 3.40 -9.61
N PRO A 40 5.61 2.41 -9.18
CA PRO A 40 6.12 2.43 -7.83
C PRO A 40 6.88 3.73 -7.63
N ARG A 41 6.48 4.51 -6.61
CA ARG A 41 7.29 5.64 -6.17
C ARG A 41 8.49 5.04 -5.46
N GLU A 42 9.61 5.01 -6.16
CA GLU A 42 10.90 4.77 -5.53
C GLU A 42 11.23 6.05 -4.73
N VAL A 43 11.04 5.95 -3.41
CA VAL A 43 11.31 7.05 -2.49
C VAL A 43 12.63 6.75 -1.80
N GLU A 44 13.62 7.63 -2.01
CA GLU A 44 14.84 7.61 -1.22
C GLU A 44 14.52 8.17 0.17
N ILE A 45 14.59 7.30 1.18
CA ILE A 45 14.29 7.65 2.57
C ILE A 45 15.60 7.58 3.36
N ASP A 46 15.91 8.64 4.12
CA ASP A 46 17.04 8.61 5.06
C ASP A 46 16.78 7.54 6.14
N PRO A 47 17.64 6.50 6.26
CA PRO A 47 17.49 5.46 7.28
C PRO A 47 17.39 5.99 8.71
N LYS A 48 18.01 7.14 9.00
CA LYS A 48 17.97 7.75 10.34
C LYS A 48 16.58 8.20 10.74
N ILE A 49 15.80 8.70 9.79
CA ILE A 49 14.42 9.13 10.04
C ILE A 49 13.57 7.90 10.40
N VAL A 50 13.75 6.80 9.68
CA VAL A 50 13.07 5.53 9.95
C VAL A 50 13.41 5.02 11.35
N ASP A 51 14.71 5.00 11.70
CA ASP A 51 15.15 4.59 13.03
C ASP A 51 14.57 5.44 14.16
N GLN A 52 14.43 6.75 13.96
CA GLN A 52 13.82 7.65 14.94
C GLN A 52 12.34 7.35 15.14
N ILE A 53 11.57 7.23 14.05
CA ILE A 53 10.14 6.90 14.09
C ILE A 53 9.92 5.57 14.81
N LEU A 54 10.69 4.54 14.45
CA LEU A 54 10.59 3.21 15.07
C LEU A 54 10.95 3.21 16.56
N LYS A 55 11.92 4.04 16.98
CA LYS A 55 12.25 4.18 18.41
C LYS A 55 11.13 4.84 19.19
N GLU A 56 10.55 5.90 18.67
CA GLU A 56 9.42 6.60 19.30
C GLU A 56 8.22 5.68 19.46
N GLU A 57 7.88 4.90 18.43
CA GLU A 57 6.80 3.91 18.48
C GLU A 57 7.04 2.85 19.56
N ASN A 58 8.25 2.28 19.61
CA ASN A 58 8.64 1.29 20.62
C ASN A 58 8.55 1.85 22.05
N GLU A 59 8.93 3.11 22.26
CA GLU A 59 8.80 3.76 23.56
C GLU A 59 7.33 3.93 23.97
N LEU A 60 6.48 4.39 23.05
CA LEU A 60 5.05 4.54 23.28
C LEU A 60 4.39 3.20 23.62
N GLU A 61 4.75 2.15 22.89
CA GLU A 61 4.26 0.80 23.14
C GLU A 61 4.68 0.29 24.51
N ARG A 62 5.96 0.44 24.88
CA ARG A 62 6.46 0.07 26.22
C ARG A 62 5.74 0.80 27.34
N ARG A 63 5.46 2.09 27.17
CA ARG A 63 4.69 2.88 28.14
C ARG A 63 3.27 2.35 28.28
N LYS A 64 2.61 2.03 27.16
CA LYS A 64 1.25 1.46 27.15
C LYS A 64 1.21 0.10 27.83
N ILE A 65 2.13 -0.80 27.52
CA ILE A 65 2.26 -2.12 28.17
C ILE A 65 2.49 -1.95 29.68
N SER A 66 3.38 -1.03 30.07
CA SER A 66 3.67 -0.78 31.47
C SER A 66 2.47 -0.24 32.24
N ALA A 67 1.64 0.60 31.61
CA ALA A 67 0.39 1.08 32.20
C ALA A 67 -0.60 -0.07 32.42
N ILE A 68 -0.81 -0.91 31.41
CA ILE A 68 -1.70 -2.09 31.50
C ILE A 68 -1.23 -3.04 32.60
N LEU A 69 0.07 -3.32 32.70
CA LEU A 69 0.62 -4.20 33.74
C LEU A 69 0.46 -3.63 35.15
N LYS A 70 0.43 -2.30 35.32
CA LYS A 70 0.14 -1.66 36.61
C LYS A 70 -1.33 -1.83 36.98
N GLU A 71 -2.25 -1.60 36.04
CA GLU A 71 -3.69 -1.76 36.28
C GLU A 71 -4.10 -3.19 36.64
N ILE A 72 -3.39 -4.20 36.14
CA ILE A 72 -3.66 -5.62 36.46
C ILE A 72 -3.12 -6.01 37.86
N ARG A 73 -2.16 -5.26 38.39
CA ARG A 73 -1.45 -5.59 39.65
C ARG A 73 -2.10 -4.95 40.89
N ASP A 74 -2.94 -3.93 40.70
CA ASP A 74 -3.79 -3.30 41.73
C ASP A 74 -5.17 -3.98 41.80
#